data_AF-W4LTK0-F1
#
_entry.id   AF-W4LTK0-F1
#
_cell.length_a   1.000
_cell.length_b   1.000
_cell.length_c   1.000
_cell.angle_alpha   90.00
_cell.angle_beta   90.00
_cell.angle_gamma   90.00
#
_symmetry.space_group_name_H-M   'P 1'
#
loop_
_entity.id
_entity.type
_entity.pdbx_description
1 polymer ?
#
loop_
_entity_poly.entity_id
_entity_poly.type
_entity_poly.pdbx_seq_one_letter_code
_entity_poly.pdbx_strand_id
1 'polypeptide(L)'
;HPGYIETHLHIVHGTCRGVLEDMAGHAGQQVNFADWKADVTPEDEHVATQLGCLELLQHGFTAFVEPGTVFDSDAVAAAVESIGVRALLAGCYLWDQTEIMHYLGGLESQSLYDRAPPTRERCLSQLGAELSRNKDPNALVRGYVSLYGIGTASDEVLRAAKTLADEHGVIMHQHESYTPSSFKADRARLGHSRIRHLADLSVLGENSTLIHMNIVPDEDIPPLMASGTSIVWCPFSYLSMGISDETRCRHPELYRRALTWPWERMVHEKVQ
;
A
#
# COMPACT_ATOMS: atom_id res chain seq x y z
N HIS A 1 -8.99 -17.19 19.27
CA HIS A 1 -7.69 -16.61 18.89
C HIS A 1 -7.84 -15.10 18.83
N PRO A 2 -6.76 -14.30 18.89
CA PRO A 2 -6.82 -12.89 18.51
C PRO A 2 -7.31 -12.74 17.05
N GLY A 3 -8.08 -11.71 16.74
CA GLY A 3 -8.53 -11.47 15.37
C GLY A 3 -7.36 -11.19 14.42
N TYR A 4 -7.45 -11.67 13.18
CA TYR A 4 -6.43 -11.41 12.17
C TYR A 4 -6.46 -9.96 11.70
N ILE A 5 -5.34 -9.52 11.12
CA ILE A 5 -5.16 -8.17 10.57
C ILE A 5 -4.79 -8.34 9.10
N GLU A 6 -5.60 -7.78 8.21
CA GLU A 6 -5.29 -7.68 6.80
C GLU A 6 -4.39 -6.46 6.59
N THR A 7 -3.09 -6.70 6.45
CA THR A 7 -2.09 -5.63 6.44
C THR A 7 -2.05 -4.83 5.15
N HIS A 8 -2.78 -5.24 4.11
CA HIS A 8 -2.87 -4.51 2.87
C HIS A 8 -4.12 -4.90 2.06
N LEU A 9 -5.11 -4.01 2.01
CA LEU A 9 -6.36 -4.25 1.29
C LEU A 9 -6.88 -3.01 0.59
N HIS A 10 -6.94 -3.07 -0.73
CA HIS A 10 -7.74 -2.16 -1.54
C HIS A 10 -9.22 -2.55 -1.44
N ILE A 11 -9.90 -2.05 -0.41
CA ILE A 11 -11.23 -2.55 0.01
C ILE A 11 -12.27 -2.50 -1.12
N VAL A 12 -12.22 -1.48 -1.97
CA VAL A 12 -13.17 -1.29 -3.08
C VAL A 12 -12.92 -2.27 -4.23
N HIS A 13 -11.67 -2.71 -4.44
CA HIS A 13 -11.32 -3.61 -5.55
C HIS A 13 -11.97 -5.00 -5.43
N GLY A 14 -12.55 -5.34 -4.28
CA GLY A 14 -13.35 -6.55 -4.12
C GLY A 14 -14.51 -6.64 -5.13
N THR A 15 -15.08 -5.50 -5.53
CA THR A 15 -16.26 -5.46 -6.42
C THR A 15 -15.94 -5.77 -7.89
N CYS A 16 -14.69 -5.63 -8.31
CA CYS A 16 -14.26 -5.98 -9.67
C CYS A 16 -13.63 -7.38 -9.77
N ARG A 17 -13.60 -8.15 -8.66
CA ARG A 17 -13.02 -9.50 -8.61
C ARG A 17 -13.72 -10.42 -9.60
N GLY A 18 -12.95 -10.97 -10.56
CA GLY A 18 -13.46 -11.88 -11.58
C GLY A 18 -14.19 -11.21 -12.75
N VAL A 19 -14.27 -9.87 -12.76
CA VAL A 19 -14.83 -9.09 -13.88
C VAL A 19 -13.70 -8.50 -14.72
N LEU A 20 -12.69 -7.92 -14.08
CA LEU A 20 -11.48 -7.44 -14.72
C LEU A 20 -10.41 -8.52 -14.58
N GLU A 21 -9.83 -8.98 -15.70
CA GLU A 21 -8.72 -9.94 -15.68
C GLU A 21 -7.44 -9.26 -15.15
N ASP A 22 -6.46 -10.07 -14.74
CA ASP A 22 -5.21 -9.60 -14.14
C ASP A 22 -4.53 -8.49 -14.96
N MET A 23 -3.90 -7.57 -14.23
CA MET A 23 -3.16 -6.39 -14.72
C MET A 23 -2.15 -6.65 -15.85
N ALA A 24 -1.76 -7.91 -16.03
CA ALA A 24 -0.82 -8.37 -17.06
C ALA A 24 -1.47 -8.51 -18.46
N GLY A 25 -2.81 -8.58 -18.56
CA GLY A 25 -3.52 -8.84 -19.81
C GLY A 25 -4.25 -7.61 -20.37
N HIS A 26 -3.57 -6.75 -21.12
CA HIS A 26 -4.24 -5.64 -21.86
C HIS A 26 -4.92 -6.12 -23.14
N ALA A 27 -4.56 -7.31 -23.62
CA ALA A 27 -5.00 -7.79 -24.92
C ALA A 27 -6.41 -8.40 -24.84
N GLY A 28 -7.44 -7.55 -24.75
CA GLY A 28 -8.83 -7.97 -24.95
C GLY A 28 -9.88 -7.38 -24.01
N GLN A 29 -9.48 -6.67 -22.95
CA GLN A 29 -10.44 -6.04 -22.04
C GLN A 29 -11.07 -4.80 -22.66
N GLN A 30 -12.40 -4.70 -22.55
CA GLN A 30 -13.15 -3.51 -22.97
C GLN A 30 -13.04 -2.36 -21.96
N VAL A 31 -12.72 -2.66 -20.70
CA VAL A 31 -12.65 -1.69 -19.60
C VAL A 31 -11.26 -1.78 -18.97
N ASN A 32 -10.55 -0.67 -18.93
CA ASN A 32 -9.27 -0.55 -18.24
C ASN A 32 -9.50 -0.43 -16.72
N PHE A 33 -8.67 -1.10 -15.93
CA PHE A 33 -8.80 -1.12 -14.47
C PHE A 33 -8.66 0.26 -13.80
N ALA A 34 -7.76 1.11 -14.28
CA ALA A 34 -7.61 2.47 -13.80
C ALA A 34 -8.77 3.39 -14.21
N ASP A 35 -9.37 3.19 -15.38
CA ASP A 35 -10.61 3.88 -15.76
C ASP A 35 -11.76 3.48 -14.84
N TRP A 36 -11.92 2.18 -14.54
CA TRP A 36 -12.92 1.72 -13.57
C TRP A 36 -12.73 2.36 -12.18
N LYS A 37 -11.48 2.44 -11.69
CA LYS A 37 -11.17 3.15 -10.44
C LYS A 37 -11.63 4.60 -10.50
N ALA A 38 -11.35 5.29 -11.60
CA ALA A 38 -11.69 6.69 -11.78
C ALA A 38 -13.21 6.96 -11.77
N ASP A 39 -14.05 5.94 -11.99
CA ASP A 39 -15.51 6.07 -12.00
C ASP A 39 -16.18 5.74 -10.65
N VAL A 40 -15.46 5.11 -9.71
CA VAL A 40 -16.00 4.70 -8.39
C VAL A 40 -16.63 5.87 -7.64
N THR A 41 -17.89 5.80 -7.23
CA THR A 41 -18.54 6.87 -6.46
C THR A 41 -18.43 6.67 -4.95
N PRO A 42 -18.68 7.69 -4.10
CA PRO A 42 -18.77 7.50 -2.66
C PRO A 42 -19.78 6.43 -2.23
N GLU A 43 -20.89 6.27 -2.97
CA GLU A 43 -21.86 5.21 -2.72
C GLU A 43 -21.25 3.82 -2.99
N ASP A 44 -20.50 3.68 -4.09
CA ASP A 44 -19.78 2.45 -4.40
C ASP A 44 -18.75 2.12 -3.30
N GLU A 45 -17.98 3.11 -2.84
CA GLU A 45 -16.99 2.90 -1.78
C GLU A 45 -17.64 2.49 -0.46
N HIS A 46 -18.77 3.10 -0.11
CA HIS A 46 -19.52 2.75 1.10
C HIS A 46 -20.02 1.30 1.04
N VAL A 47 -20.74 0.93 -0.02
CA VAL A 47 -21.34 -0.41 -0.16
C VAL A 47 -20.27 -1.49 -0.33
N ALA A 48 -19.24 -1.23 -1.14
CA ALA A 48 -18.11 -2.14 -1.30
C ALA A 48 -17.39 -2.38 0.03
N THR A 49 -17.20 -1.32 0.83
CA THR A 49 -16.56 -1.43 2.13
C THR A 49 -17.40 -2.24 3.12
N GLN A 50 -18.73 -2.06 3.13
CA GLN A 50 -19.60 -2.88 3.97
C GLN A 50 -19.49 -4.37 3.61
N LEU A 51 -19.54 -4.69 2.31
CA LEU A 51 -19.37 -6.06 1.82
C LEU A 51 -17.99 -6.63 2.22
N GLY A 52 -16.91 -5.90 1.95
CA GLY A 52 -15.56 -6.33 2.28
C GLY A 52 -15.34 -6.52 3.78
N CYS A 53 -15.91 -5.66 4.62
CA CYS A 53 -15.85 -5.80 6.08
C CYS A 53 -16.60 -7.05 6.57
N LEU A 54 -17.75 -7.37 5.98
CA LEU A 54 -18.48 -8.60 6.29
C LEU A 54 -17.69 -9.85 5.88
N GLU A 55 -17.06 -9.84 4.70
CA GLU A 55 -16.16 -10.93 4.27
C GLU A 55 -14.99 -11.10 5.25
N LEU A 56 -14.31 -10.01 5.63
CA LEU A 56 -13.22 -10.04 6.61
C LEU A 56 -13.65 -10.72 7.92
N LEU A 57 -14.78 -10.32 8.49
CA LEU A 57 -15.31 -10.89 9.73
C LEU A 57 -15.65 -12.38 9.60
N GLN A 58 -16.23 -12.80 8.47
CA GLN A 58 -16.52 -14.21 8.20
C GLN A 58 -15.26 -15.09 8.17
N HIS A 59 -14.10 -14.48 7.88
CA HIS A 59 -12.80 -15.16 7.83
C HIS A 59 -11.91 -14.86 9.06
N GLY A 60 -12.46 -14.25 10.11
CA GLY A 60 -11.76 -14.02 11.38
C GLY A 60 -10.82 -12.82 11.39
N PHE A 61 -10.85 -11.97 10.36
CA PHE A 61 -10.15 -10.69 10.33
C PHE A 61 -10.96 -9.63 11.06
N THR A 62 -10.28 -8.81 11.86
CA THR A 62 -10.91 -7.76 12.68
C THR A 62 -10.33 -6.37 12.41
N ALA A 63 -9.32 -6.29 11.55
CA ALA A 63 -8.74 -5.04 11.10
C ALA A 63 -8.21 -5.16 9.67
N PHE A 64 -8.19 -4.05 8.94
CA PHE A 64 -7.48 -3.93 7.67
C PHE A 64 -6.74 -2.61 7.52
N VAL A 65 -5.80 -2.55 6.56
CA VAL A 65 -5.07 -1.33 6.19
C VAL A 65 -5.38 -0.99 4.73
N GLU A 66 -6.04 0.15 4.52
CA GLU A 66 -6.35 0.68 3.20
C GLU A 66 -5.16 1.54 2.71
N PRO A 67 -4.55 1.21 1.55
CA PRO A 67 -3.28 1.80 1.12
C PRO A 67 -3.35 3.23 0.56
N GLY A 68 -4.48 3.93 0.67
CA GLY A 68 -4.71 5.26 0.08
C GLY A 68 -5.25 5.17 -1.36
N THR A 69 -6.16 4.24 -1.63
CA THR A 69 -6.77 4.04 -2.96
C THR A 69 -8.27 4.31 -3.03
N VAL A 70 -8.83 4.85 -1.95
CA VAL A 70 -10.22 5.33 -1.88
C VAL A 70 -10.27 6.85 -2.06
N PHE A 71 -11.31 7.34 -2.73
CA PHE A 71 -11.50 8.76 -3.01
C PHE A 71 -12.27 9.50 -1.91
N ASP A 72 -13.24 8.83 -1.28
CA ASP A 72 -14.06 9.34 -0.19
C ASP A 72 -13.81 8.48 1.06
N SER A 73 -12.77 8.88 1.80
CA SER A 73 -12.38 8.20 3.04
C SER A 73 -13.45 8.30 4.14
N ASP A 74 -14.36 9.28 4.08
CA ASP A 74 -15.47 9.41 5.02
C ASP A 74 -16.58 8.39 4.73
N ALA A 75 -16.91 8.14 3.46
CA ALA A 75 -17.83 7.10 3.06
C ALA A 75 -17.34 5.71 3.50
N VAL A 76 -16.04 5.45 3.31
CA VAL A 76 -15.36 4.23 3.78
C VAL A 76 -15.37 4.14 5.31
N ALA A 77 -15.01 5.22 6.01
CA ALA A 77 -15.01 5.23 7.47
C ALA A 77 -16.39 4.91 8.06
N ALA A 78 -17.45 5.54 7.53
CA ALA A 78 -18.82 5.29 7.94
C ALA A 78 -19.25 3.83 7.71
N ALA A 79 -18.83 3.23 6.59
CA ALA A 79 -19.07 1.82 6.32
C ALA A 79 -18.35 0.91 7.33
N VAL A 80 -17.06 1.16 7.60
CA VAL A 80 -16.27 0.40 8.58
C VAL A 80 -16.90 0.45 9.97
N GLU A 81 -17.30 1.63 10.41
CA GLU A 81 -17.95 1.85 11.71
C GLU A 81 -19.31 1.14 11.79
N SER A 82 -20.08 1.13 10.70
CA SER A 82 -21.38 0.45 10.65
C SER A 82 -21.28 -1.07 10.84
N ILE A 83 -20.16 -1.68 10.44
CA ILE A 83 -19.93 -3.13 10.56
C ILE A 83 -19.15 -3.48 11.83
N GLY A 84 -18.35 -2.55 12.38
CA GLY A 84 -17.61 -2.75 13.63
C GLY A 84 -16.22 -3.37 13.43
N VAL A 85 -15.57 -3.12 12.29
CA VAL A 85 -14.19 -3.55 11.99
C VAL A 85 -13.22 -2.39 12.29
N ARG A 86 -11.93 -2.68 12.52
CA ARG A 86 -10.90 -1.63 12.57
C ARG A 86 -10.29 -1.34 11.20
N ALA A 87 -10.00 -0.08 10.91
CA ALA A 87 -9.33 0.30 9.66
C ALA A 87 -8.25 1.35 9.88
N LEU A 88 -7.17 1.24 9.12
CA LEU A 88 -6.24 2.34 8.88
C LEU A 88 -6.51 2.92 7.50
N LEU A 89 -6.74 4.23 7.42
CA LEU A 89 -6.95 4.98 6.19
C LEU A 89 -5.83 6.00 5.97
N ALA A 90 -5.52 6.28 4.71
CA ALA A 90 -4.51 7.26 4.31
C ALA A 90 -5.04 8.19 3.21
N GLY A 91 -4.26 9.22 2.90
CA GLY A 91 -4.56 10.14 1.81
C GLY A 91 -4.68 9.42 0.46
N CYS A 92 -5.66 9.84 -0.32
CA CYS A 92 -6.03 9.27 -1.61
C CYS A 92 -4.93 9.49 -2.67
N TYR A 93 -4.47 8.42 -3.32
CA TYR A 93 -3.57 8.42 -4.49
C TYR A 93 -2.46 9.47 -4.41
N LEU A 94 -1.65 9.42 -3.34
CA LEU A 94 -0.53 10.35 -3.18
C LEU A 94 0.64 9.92 -4.09
N TRP A 95 0.73 10.58 -5.23
CA TRP A 95 1.75 10.47 -6.27
C TRP A 95 2.08 11.84 -6.92
N ASP A 96 3.32 12.07 -7.31
CA ASP A 96 3.72 13.26 -8.09
C ASP A 96 4.64 12.93 -9.27
N GLN A 97 4.83 11.62 -9.54
CA GLN A 97 5.53 11.06 -10.68
C GLN A 97 4.69 9.90 -11.25
N THR A 98 4.59 9.80 -12.57
CA THR A 98 3.75 8.78 -13.24
C THR A 98 4.49 7.97 -14.28
N GLU A 99 5.76 8.27 -14.55
CA GLU A 99 6.56 7.62 -15.59
C GLU A 99 6.70 6.11 -15.37
N ILE A 100 6.66 5.68 -14.11
CA ILE A 100 6.72 4.26 -13.75
C ILE A 100 5.42 3.50 -14.07
N MET A 101 4.28 4.20 -14.21
CA MET A 101 2.98 3.60 -14.50
C MET A 101 2.96 2.92 -15.88
N HIS A 102 3.74 3.42 -16.83
CA HIS A 102 3.94 2.79 -18.14
C HIS A 102 4.40 1.33 -18.05
N TYR A 103 5.05 0.95 -16.93
CA TYR A 103 5.55 -0.40 -16.69
C TYR A 103 4.62 -1.26 -15.82
N LEU A 104 3.53 -0.68 -15.32
CA LEU A 104 2.53 -1.30 -14.44
C LEU A 104 1.23 -1.65 -15.17
N GLY A 105 1.17 -1.43 -16.48
CA GLY A 105 0.06 -1.85 -17.31
C GLY A 105 -1.23 -1.11 -16.96
N GLY A 106 -2.24 -1.81 -16.45
CA GLY A 106 -3.63 -1.33 -16.37
C GLY A 106 -3.87 -0.26 -15.31
N LEU A 107 -2.79 0.29 -14.75
CA LEU A 107 -2.80 1.39 -13.81
C LEU A 107 -2.64 2.75 -14.50
N GLU A 108 -2.24 2.76 -15.77
CA GLU A 108 -2.14 4.00 -16.54
C GLU A 108 -3.49 4.38 -17.15
N SER A 109 -4.01 5.54 -16.73
CA SER A 109 -5.26 6.10 -17.25
C SER A 109 -5.28 7.62 -17.08
N GLN A 110 -5.74 8.32 -18.11
CA GLN A 110 -5.96 9.77 -18.05
C GLN A 110 -7.11 10.13 -17.11
N SER A 111 -8.20 9.36 -17.07
CA SER A 111 -9.34 9.64 -16.20
C SER A 111 -8.95 9.54 -14.71
N LEU A 112 -8.09 8.57 -14.37
CA LEU A 112 -7.56 8.43 -13.02
C LEU A 112 -6.65 9.61 -12.65
N TYR A 113 -5.82 10.09 -13.58
CA TYR A 113 -4.99 11.28 -13.35
C TYR A 113 -5.82 12.55 -13.25
N ASP A 114 -6.90 12.70 -14.01
CA ASP A 114 -7.78 13.85 -13.90
C ASP A 114 -8.49 13.88 -12.53
N ARG A 115 -8.87 12.71 -12.01
CA ARG A 115 -9.51 12.57 -10.69
C ARG A 115 -8.52 12.71 -9.53
N ALA A 116 -7.29 12.19 -9.68
CA ALA A 116 -6.21 12.32 -8.72
C ALA A 116 -4.94 12.91 -9.38
N PRO A 117 -4.89 14.24 -9.58
CA PRO A 117 -3.79 14.89 -10.28
C PRO A 117 -2.41 14.55 -9.69
N PRO A 118 -1.44 14.10 -10.50
CA PRO A 118 -0.11 13.75 -10.04
C PRO A 118 0.76 15.00 -9.84
N THR A 119 0.40 15.82 -8.86
CA THR A 119 1.14 17.04 -8.53
C THR A 119 1.70 16.99 -7.12
N ARG A 120 2.89 17.56 -6.95
CA ARG A 120 3.53 17.67 -5.65
C ARG A 120 2.70 18.49 -4.66
N GLU A 121 2.11 19.59 -5.12
CA GLU A 121 1.25 20.46 -4.30
C GLU A 121 0.05 19.68 -3.73
N ARG A 122 -0.61 18.85 -4.56
CA ARG A 122 -1.69 17.99 -4.08
C ARG A 122 -1.17 16.98 -3.06
N CYS A 123 -0.06 16.31 -3.37
CA CYS A 123 0.54 15.35 -2.44
C CYS A 123 0.80 15.95 -1.07
N LEU A 124 1.53 17.07 -1.03
CA LEU A 124 1.92 17.72 0.22
C LEU A 124 0.71 18.29 0.99
N SER A 125 -0.32 18.78 0.30
CA SER A 125 -1.53 19.31 0.95
C SER A 125 -2.45 18.22 1.51
N GLN A 126 -2.47 17.03 0.91
CA GLN A 126 -3.29 15.90 1.36
C GLN A 126 -2.53 14.91 2.25
N LEU A 127 -1.21 15.07 2.39
CA LEU A 127 -0.37 14.20 3.21
C LEU A 127 -0.83 14.26 4.67
N GLY A 128 -1.24 13.10 5.20
CA GLY A 128 -1.73 12.97 6.57
C GLY A 128 -3.14 13.54 6.81
N ALA A 129 -3.94 13.76 5.76
CA ALA A 129 -5.33 14.21 5.90
C ALA A 129 -6.16 13.39 6.91
N GLU A 130 -5.89 12.08 6.96
CA GLU A 130 -6.59 11.13 7.84
C GLU A 130 -6.12 11.15 9.30
N LEU A 131 -4.97 11.77 9.62
CA LEU A 131 -4.40 11.76 10.98
C LEU A 131 -5.32 12.43 12.01
N SER A 132 -6.22 13.32 11.56
CA SER A 132 -7.23 13.96 12.40
C SER A 132 -8.21 12.97 13.06
N ARG A 133 -8.33 11.74 12.52
CA ARG A 133 -9.14 10.64 13.11
C ARG A 133 -8.53 10.07 14.38
N ASN A 134 -7.24 10.29 14.65
CA ASN A 134 -6.50 9.67 15.75
C ASN A 134 -6.75 10.31 17.13
N LYS A 135 -7.83 11.09 17.31
CA LYS A 135 -8.16 11.76 18.57
C LYS A 135 -8.53 10.77 19.68
N ASP A 136 -9.24 9.70 19.33
CA ASP A 136 -9.54 8.59 20.25
C ASP A 136 -8.65 7.40 19.91
N PRO A 137 -7.79 6.93 20.83
CA PRO A 137 -6.97 5.74 20.60
C PRO A 137 -7.79 4.45 20.38
N ASN A 138 -9.07 4.44 20.76
CA ASN A 138 -10.00 3.32 20.57
C ASN A 138 -10.91 3.48 19.34
N ALA A 139 -10.75 4.54 18.55
CA ALA A 139 -11.51 4.71 17.31
C ALA A 139 -11.35 3.48 16.41
N LEU A 140 -12.45 3.04 15.81
CA LEU A 140 -12.43 1.94 14.84
C LEU A 140 -11.63 2.33 13.60
N VAL A 141 -11.77 3.56 13.15
CA VAL A 141 -11.09 4.10 11.98
C VAL A 141 -10.02 5.09 12.43
N ARG A 142 -8.79 4.86 11.98
CA ARG A 142 -7.62 5.68 12.34
C ARG A 142 -6.83 6.05 11.09
N GLY A 143 -6.12 7.18 11.17
CA GLY A 143 -5.30 7.68 10.08
C GLY A 143 -3.85 7.22 10.18
N TYR A 144 -3.21 7.04 9.03
CA TYR A 144 -1.76 6.85 8.92
C TYR A 144 -1.21 7.51 7.64
N VAL A 145 0.10 7.40 7.42
CA VAL A 145 0.74 7.96 6.22
C VAL A 145 0.94 6.85 5.17
N SER A 146 0.43 7.06 3.97
CA SER A 146 0.67 6.16 2.83
C SER A 146 1.05 6.99 1.60
N LEU A 147 2.02 6.51 0.84
CA LEU A 147 2.24 6.93 -0.54
C LEU A 147 1.88 5.77 -1.45
N TYR A 148 1.56 6.07 -2.71
CA TYR A 148 1.29 5.00 -3.67
C TYR A 148 2.53 4.11 -3.85
N GLY A 149 3.74 4.68 -3.88
CA GLY A 149 4.99 3.90 -3.95
C GLY A 149 5.36 3.49 -5.37
N ILE A 150 6.28 2.53 -5.50
CA ILE A 150 6.81 2.05 -6.79
C ILE A 150 7.33 3.23 -7.62
N GLY A 151 8.06 4.15 -6.99
CA GLY A 151 8.69 5.26 -7.69
C GLY A 151 7.76 6.36 -8.21
N THR A 152 6.50 6.43 -7.75
CA THR A 152 5.53 7.49 -8.10
C THR A 152 5.63 8.74 -7.22
N ALA A 153 6.59 8.78 -6.29
CA ALA A 153 6.82 9.89 -5.39
C ALA A 153 8.24 10.42 -5.55
N SER A 154 8.36 11.73 -5.66
CA SER A 154 9.64 12.44 -5.64
C SER A 154 10.29 12.36 -4.26
N ASP A 155 11.60 12.57 -4.22
CA ASP A 155 12.38 12.57 -2.97
C ASP A 155 11.83 13.56 -1.94
N GLU A 156 11.27 14.68 -2.39
CA GLU A 156 10.64 15.69 -1.53
C GLU A 156 9.38 15.14 -0.85
N VAL A 157 8.49 14.51 -1.61
CA VAL A 157 7.28 13.88 -1.07
C VAL A 157 7.62 12.69 -0.16
N LEU A 158 8.61 11.88 -0.53
CA LEU A 158 9.11 10.77 0.28
C LEU A 158 9.62 11.22 1.65
N ARG A 159 10.44 12.28 1.68
CA ARG A 159 10.94 12.86 2.94
C ARG A 159 9.83 13.49 3.75
N ALA A 160 8.91 14.22 3.12
CA ALA A 160 7.77 14.82 3.82
C ALA A 160 6.88 13.75 4.48
N ALA A 161 6.59 12.66 3.76
CA ALA A 161 5.83 11.53 4.28
C ALA A 161 6.52 10.87 5.48
N LYS A 162 7.84 10.63 5.38
CA LYS A 162 8.60 10.05 6.48
C LYS A 162 8.63 10.95 7.71
N THR A 163 8.94 12.24 7.53
CA THR A 163 8.95 13.21 8.63
C THR A 163 7.59 13.27 9.32
N LEU A 164 6.50 13.31 8.55
CA LEU A 164 5.16 13.38 9.12
C LEU A 164 4.81 12.12 9.92
N ALA A 165 5.17 10.94 9.40
CA ALA A 165 4.97 9.67 10.09
C ALA A 165 5.74 9.62 11.42
N ASP A 166 6.97 10.12 11.45
CA ASP A 166 7.81 10.19 12.65
C ASP A 166 7.25 11.15 13.70
N GLU A 167 6.87 12.36 13.29
CA GLU A 167 6.31 13.38 14.19
C GLU A 167 5.01 12.94 14.86
N HIS A 168 4.20 12.14 14.17
CA HIS A 168 2.91 11.66 14.67
C HIS A 168 2.97 10.27 15.30
N GLY A 169 4.14 9.61 15.27
CA GLY A 169 4.29 8.25 15.77
C GLY A 169 3.38 7.23 15.07
N VAL A 170 3.16 7.41 13.76
CA VAL A 170 2.36 6.51 12.93
C VAL A 170 3.23 5.76 11.94
N ILE A 171 2.68 4.71 11.34
CA ILE A 171 3.32 3.98 10.27
C ILE A 171 3.28 4.76 8.95
N MET A 172 4.30 4.53 8.11
CA MET A 172 4.36 4.91 6.70
C MET A 172 4.27 3.64 5.84
N HIS A 173 3.28 3.53 4.95
CA HIS A 173 3.22 2.47 3.93
C HIS A 173 3.52 3.00 2.53
N GLN A 174 4.05 2.11 1.69
CA GLN A 174 4.01 2.27 0.24
C GLN A 174 4.24 0.92 -0.46
N HIS A 175 3.75 0.78 -1.69
CA HIS A 175 4.09 -0.37 -2.53
C HIS A 175 5.55 -0.28 -2.96
N GLU A 176 6.28 -1.40 -2.92
CA GLU A 176 7.64 -1.44 -3.45
C GLU A 176 7.97 -2.79 -4.05
N SER A 177 8.86 -2.76 -5.05
CA SER A 177 9.36 -3.95 -5.73
C SER A 177 8.25 -4.93 -6.14
N TYR A 178 7.26 -4.37 -6.86
CA TYR A 178 6.01 -5.07 -7.16
C TYR A 178 6.16 -6.07 -8.31
N THR A 179 6.55 -5.61 -9.50
CA THR A 179 6.69 -6.45 -10.70
C THR A 179 8.13 -6.41 -11.22
N PRO A 180 8.59 -7.45 -11.96
CA PRO A 180 9.92 -7.45 -12.55
C PRO A 180 10.14 -6.30 -13.55
N SER A 181 9.09 -5.88 -14.27
CA SER A 181 9.14 -4.75 -15.21
C SER A 181 9.39 -3.43 -14.50
N SER A 182 8.61 -3.11 -13.46
CA SER A 182 8.76 -1.86 -12.72
C SER A 182 10.08 -1.82 -11.94
N PHE A 183 10.51 -2.95 -11.36
CA PHE A 183 11.81 -3.05 -10.69
C PHE A 183 12.98 -2.73 -11.65
N LYS A 184 12.97 -3.29 -12.87
CA LYS A 184 14.01 -3.02 -13.88
C LYS A 184 14.02 -1.56 -14.30
N ALA A 185 12.84 -0.98 -14.54
CA ALA A 185 12.69 0.41 -14.95
C ALA A 185 13.20 1.38 -13.87
N ASP A 186 12.81 1.17 -12.61
CA ASP A 186 13.23 2.01 -11.51
C ASP A 186 14.73 1.90 -11.23
N ARG A 187 15.29 0.68 -11.29
CA ARG A 187 16.74 0.48 -11.15
C ARG A 187 17.53 1.16 -12.27
N ALA A 188 17.03 1.15 -13.50
CA ALA A 188 17.65 1.85 -14.62
C ALA A 188 17.62 3.38 -14.43
N ARG A 189 16.50 3.91 -13.93
CA ARG A 189 16.34 5.34 -13.65
C ARG A 189 17.24 5.85 -12.51
N LEU A 190 17.39 5.06 -11.45
CA LEU A 190 18.14 5.43 -10.25
C LEU A 190 19.64 5.09 -10.31
N GLY A 191 20.02 4.11 -11.13
CA GLY A 191 21.36 3.52 -11.11
C GLY A 191 21.60 2.53 -9.96
N HIS A 192 20.64 2.37 -9.05
CA HIS A 192 20.63 1.37 -7.98
C HIS A 192 19.19 0.96 -7.65
N SER A 193 19.02 -0.01 -6.74
CA SER A 193 17.68 -0.45 -6.31
C SER A 193 16.88 0.67 -5.61
N ARG A 194 15.55 0.52 -5.62
CA ARG A 194 14.66 1.41 -4.87
C ARG A 194 14.91 1.38 -3.37
N ILE A 195 15.18 0.21 -2.82
CA ILE A 195 15.44 0.06 -1.39
C ILE A 195 16.70 0.83 -0.97
N ARG A 196 17.76 0.77 -1.78
CA ARG A 196 18.95 1.59 -1.55
C ARG A 196 18.63 3.08 -1.63
N HIS A 197 17.81 3.51 -2.60
CA HIS A 197 17.36 4.90 -2.69
C HIS A 197 16.65 5.35 -1.42
N LEU A 198 15.68 4.57 -0.95
CA LEU A 198 14.93 4.88 0.25
C LEU A 198 15.83 4.89 1.49
N ALA A 199 16.86 4.05 1.56
CA ALA A 199 17.86 4.06 2.61
C ALA A 199 18.69 5.36 2.58
N ASP A 200 19.16 5.77 1.40
CA ASP A 200 19.94 7.01 1.21
C ASP A 200 19.10 8.27 1.52
N LEU A 201 17.78 8.19 1.35
CA LEU A 201 16.84 9.23 1.77
C LEU A 201 16.45 9.17 3.25
N SER A 202 16.88 8.17 4.02
CA SER A 202 16.44 7.90 5.39
C SER A 202 14.91 7.70 5.52
N VAL A 203 14.28 7.16 4.48
CA VAL A 203 12.84 6.84 4.46
C VAL A 203 12.58 5.45 5.07
N LEU A 204 13.57 4.57 5.07
CA LEU A 204 13.50 3.31 5.81
C LEU A 204 13.61 3.58 7.33
N GLY A 205 12.82 2.85 8.11
CA GLY A 205 12.80 2.92 9.57
C GLY A 205 11.84 1.90 10.19
N GLU A 206 11.76 1.85 11.51
CA GLU A 206 10.90 0.90 12.25
C GLU A 206 9.40 1.14 12.04
N ASN A 207 9.03 2.37 11.71
CA ASN A 207 7.66 2.75 11.35
C ASN A 207 7.39 2.72 9.84
N SER A 208 8.35 2.28 9.02
CA SER A 208 8.16 2.12 7.58
C SER A 208 7.77 0.68 7.25
N THR A 209 6.79 0.51 6.37
CA THR A 209 6.37 -0.81 5.86
C THR A 209 6.27 -0.79 4.34
N LEU A 210 6.91 -1.75 3.69
CA LEU A 210 6.95 -1.87 2.23
C LEU A 210 6.09 -3.05 1.77
N ILE A 211 5.15 -2.78 0.87
CA ILE A 211 4.17 -3.77 0.41
C ILE A 211 4.68 -4.50 -0.84
N HIS A 212 4.31 -5.78 -0.96
CA HIS A 212 4.71 -6.77 -1.96
C HIS A 212 6.12 -7.30 -1.76
N MET A 213 7.14 -6.46 -2.01
CA MET A 213 8.55 -6.84 -1.92
C MET A 213 8.83 -8.17 -2.63
N ASN A 214 8.34 -8.30 -3.87
CA ASN A 214 8.41 -9.53 -4.64
C ASN A 214 9.82 -9.77 -5.19
N ILE A 215 10.53 -8.71 -5.55
CA ILE A 215 11.91 -8.75 -6.06
C ILE A 215 12.85 -8.15 -5.02
N VAL A 216 13.62 -8.99 -4.32
CA VAL A 216 14.57 -8.51 -3.30
C VAL A 216 15.97 -9.02 -3.66
N PRO A 217 16.80 -8.25 -4.37
CA PRO A 217 18.20 -8.61 -4.61
C PRO A 217 19.01 -8.61 -3.31
N ASP A 218 20.17 -9.26 -3.30
CA ASP A 218 21.03 -9.33 -2.10
C ASP A 218 21.49 -7.95 -1.61
N GLU A 219 21.61 -6.97 -2.51
CA GLU A 219 21.97 -5.58 -2.17
C GLU A 219 20.93 -4.88 -1.29
N ASP A 220 19.67 -5.34 -1.32
CA ASP A 220 18.56 -4.71 -0.60
C ASP A 220 18.39 -5.26 0.82
N ILE A 221 18.96 -6.43 1.12
CA ILE A 221 18.80 -7.06 2.43
C ILE A 221 19.48 -6.26 3.55
N PRO A 222 20.76 -5.86 3.45
CA PRO A 222 21.42 -5.11 4.52
C PRO A 222 20.69 -3.82 4.95
N PRO A 223 20.24 -2.91 4.04
CA PRO A 223 19.52 -1.72 4.46
C PRO A 223 18.13 -2.02 5.08
N LEU A 224 17.42 -3.05 4.61
CA LEU A 224 16.16 -3.48 5.25
C LEU A 224 16.39 -3.97 6.68
N MET A 225 17.41 -4.82 6.87
CA MET A 225 17.76 -5.33 8.21
C MET A 225 18.19 -4.22 9.15
N ALA A 226 19.02 -3.28 8.67
CA ALA A 226 19.59 -2.22 9.50
C ALA A 226 18.56 -1.17 9.92
N SER A 227 17.54 -0.91 9.08
CA SER A 227 16.52 0.11 9.34
C SER A 227 15.37 -0.37 10.22
N GLY A 228 15.16 -1.68 10.36
CA GLY A 228 14.00 -2.24 11.05
C GLY A 228 12.69 -2.11 10.26
N THR A 229 12.75 -1.74 8.98
CA THR A 229 11.59 -1.68 8.09
C THR A 229 10.90 -3.02 7.96
N SER A 230 9.58 -2.97 8.07
CA SER A 230 8.72 -4.13 7.87
C SER A 230 8.42 -4.34 6.39
N ILE A 231 8.19 -5.59 5.99
CA ILE A 231 7.75 -5.94 4.63
C ILE A 231 6.43 -6.69 4.72
N VAL A 232 5.53 -6.44 3.78
CA VAL A 232 4.24 -7.16 3.67
C VAL A 232 4.23 -7.97 2.39
N TRP A 233 4.02 -9.28 2.50
CA TRP A 233 3.86 -10.15 1.34
C TRP A 233 2.39 -10.31 0.97
N CYS A 234 2.09 -10.12 -0.32
CA CYS A 234 0.78 -10.39 -0.90
C CYS A 234 0.87 -11.65 -1.79
N PRO A 235 0.82 -12.86 -1.21
CA PRO A 235 1.11 -14.10 -1.94
C PRO A 235 0.13 -14.37 -3.08
N PHE A 236 -1.14 -14.00 -2.92
CA PHE A 236 -2.14 -14.17 -3.98
C PHE A 236 -1.77 -13.38 -5.23
N SER A 237 -1.47 -12.07 -5.09
CA SER A 237 -1.04 -11.22 -6.21
C SER A 237 0.27 -11.73 -6.84
N TYR A 238 1.23 -12.16 -6.03
CA TYR A 238 2.48 -12.74 -6.54
C TYR A 238 2.25 -13.98 -7.43
N LEU A 239 1.31 -14.84 -7.05
CA LEU A 239 0.97 -16.05 -7.80
C LEU A 239 0.06 -15.78 -8.99
N SER A 240 -1.01 -14.98 -8.83
CA SER A 240 -1.98 -14.72 -9.91
C SER A 240 -1.34 -13.99 -11.08
N MET A 241 -0.41 -13.07 -10.81
CA MET A 241 0.30 -12.30 -11.82
C MET A 241 1.48 -13.06 -12.46
N GLY A 242 1.69 -14.35 -12.14
CA GLY A 242 2.78 -15.15 -12.71
C GLY A 242 4.18 -14.68 -12.33
N ILE A 243 4.33 -13.87 -11.26
CA ILE A 243 5.64 -13.32 -10.87
C ILE A 243 6.59 -14.44 -10.41
N SER A 244 6.05 -15.56 -9.92
CA SER A 244 6.80 -16.77 -9.61
C SER A 244 7.58 -17.35 -10.78
N ASP A 245 7.15 -17.10 -12.01
CA ASP A 245 7.79 -17.63 -13.21
C ASP A 245 9.05 -16.83 -13.58
N GLU A 246 9.16 -15.58 -13.12
CA GLU A 246 10.29 -14.70 -13.39
C GLU A 246 11.22 -14.50 -12.18
N THR A 247 10.68 -14.52 -10.96
CA THR A 247 11.44 -14.18 -9.74
C THR A 247 11.13 -15.15 -8.61
N ARG A 248 12.17 -15.67 -7.96
CA ARG A 248 12.05 -16.52 -6.77
C ARG A 248 11.55 -15.72 -5.55
N CYS A 249 10.51 -16.21 -4.89
CA CYS A 249 10.04 -15.65 -3.62
C CYS A 249 11.09 -15.79 -2.52
N ARG A 250 11.47 -14.66 -1.89
CA ARG A 250 12.43 -14.61 -0.78
C ARG A 250 11.80 -14.43 0.59
N HIS A 251 10.49 -14.20 0.69
CA HIS A 251 9.81 -14.00 1.98
C HIS A 251 10.08 -15.11 3.02
N PRO A 252 10.09 -16.41 2.70
CA PRO A 252 10.46 -17.46 3.66
C PRO A 252 11.92 -17.41 4.15
N GLU A 253 12.82 -16.86 3.33
CA GLU A 253 14.22 -16.61 3.70
C GLU A 253 14.32 -15.38 4.62
N LEU A 254 13.66 -14.28 4.23
CA LEU A 254 13.65 -13.02 4.96
C LEU A 254 13.01 -13.17 6.35
N TYR A 255 11.92 -13.94 6.45
CA TYR A 255 11.28 -14.29 7.72
C TYR A 255 12.24 -15.00 8.68
N ARG A 256 12.99 -15.99 8.19
CA ARG A 256 13.99 -16.71 9.00
C ARG A 256 15.18 -15.85 9.43
N ARG A 257 15.42 -14.73 8.75
CA ARG A 257 16.45 -13.74 9.10
C ARG A 257 15.94 -12.64 10.05
N ALA A 258 14.71 -12.75 10.56
CA ALA A 258 14.08 -11.81 11.48
C ALA A 258 13.70 -10.43 10.90
N LEU A 259 13.35 -10.36 9.61
CA LEU A 259 12.47 -9.28 9.13
C LEU A 259 11.06 -9.57 9.66
N THR A 260 10.84 -9.23 10.92
CA THR A 260 9.56 -9.41 11.60
C THR A 260 8.55 -8.37 11.11
N TRP A 261 7.29 -8.79 10.94
CA TRP A 261 6.15 -7.88 10.82
C TRP A 261 6.01 -7.01 12.08
N PRO A 262 5.41 -5.81 11.98
CA PRO A 262 5.32 -4.84 13.10
C PRO A 262 4.71 -5.42 14.39
N TRP A 263 3.80 -6.39 14.25
CA TRP A 263 3.03 -6.95 15.36
C TRP A 263 3.85 -7.85 16.30
N GLU A 264 4.88 -8.56 15.81
CA GLU A 264 5.69 -9.45 16.67
C GLU A 264 6.58 -8.66 17.64
N ARG A 265 7.03 -7.45 17.24
CA ARG A 265 7.81 -6.57 18.13
C ARG A 265 6.95 -5.99 19.26
N MET A 266 5.70 -5.60 18.97
CA MET A 266 4.78 -5.09 19.99
C MET A 266 4.34 -6.14 21.02
N VAL A 267 4.29 -7.42 20.66
CA VAL A 267 3.92 -8.51 21.59
C VAL A 267 5.09 -8.84 22.51
N HIS A 268 6.34 -8.75 22.04
CA HIS A 268 7.51 -9.04 22.87
C HIS A 268 7.79 -8.00 23.95
N GLU A 269 7.51 -6.72 23.72
CA GLU A 269 7.72 -5.66 24.73
C GLU A 269 6.66 -5.64 25.85
N LYS A 270 5.54 -6.37 25.70
CA LYS A 270 4.50 -6.47 26.75
C LYS A 270 4.51 -7.78 27.53
N VAL A 271 5.48 -8.66 27.27
CA VAL A 271 5.61 -9.98 27.93
C VAL A 271 6.97 -10.13 28.65
N GLN A 272 7.68 -9.02 28.91
CA GLN A 272 8.78 -8.97 29.89
C GLN A 272 8.42 -8.00 31.02
#